data_AF-A0AA39D1B2-F1
#
_entry.id   AF-A0AA39D1B2-F1
#
_cell.length_a   1.000
_cell.length_b   1.000
_cell.length_c   1.000
_cell.angle_alpha   90.00
_cell.angle_beta   90.00
_cell.angle_gamma   90.00
#
_symmetry.space_group_name_H-M   'P 1'
#
loop_
_entity.id
_entity.type
_entity.pdbx_description
1 polymer ?
#
loop_
_entity_poly.entity_id
_entity_poly.type
_entity_poly.pdbx_seq_one_letter_code
_entity_poly.pdbx_strand_id
1 'polypeptide(L)'
;MVEAYMKDWLHDCYFAAVGGDAPSFERWPTPESYYLHEYILALWGMPLGEMLDLEKLSELAKKNKRWTFFFSSSPANMPGGVSSHVNATAIF
;
A
#
# COMPACT_ATOMS: atom_id res chain seq x y z
N MET A 1 -6.74 14.71 -12.22
CA MET A 1 -5.38 14.96 -12.76
C MET A 1 -4.27 14.22 -12.01
N VAL A 2 -4.25 14.21 -10.67
CA VAL A 2 -3.21 13.46 -9.91
C VAL A 2 -3.50 11.95 -9.89
N GLU A 3 -4.77 11.57 -9.79
CA GLU A 3 -5.19 10.18 -9.58
C GLU A 3 -5.12 9.31 -10.84
N ALA A 4 -5.53 9.85 -12.00
CA ALA A 4 -5.32 9.21 -13.29
C ALA A 4 -3.82 8.94 -13.57
N TYR A 5 -2.96 9.91 -13.26
CA TYR A 5 -1.51 9.72 -13.37
C TYR A 5 -0.99 8.66 -12.40
N MET A 6 -1.49 8.65 -11.16
CA MET A 6 -1.10 7.68 -10.15
C MET A 6 -1.46 6.24 -10.55
N LYS A 7 -2.64 6.04 -11.12
CA LYS A 7 -3.08 4.73 -11.62
C LYS A 7 -2.09 4.18 -12.65
N ASP A 8 -1.77 4.96 -13.68
CA ASP A 8 -0.87 4.51 -14.74
C ASP A 8 0.56 4.31 -14.21
N TRP A 9 1.04 5.20 -13.34
CA TRP A 9 2.35 5.07 -12.71
C TRP A 9 2.51 3.82 -11.84
N LEU A 10 1.50 3.50 -11.02
CA LEU A 10 1.49 2.30 -10.19
C LEU A 10 1.55 1.02 -11.03
N HIS A 11 0.77 0.98 -12.11
CA HIS A 11 0.76 -0.13 -13.06
C HIS A 11 2.12 -0.31 -13.75
N ASP A 12 2.68 0.79 -14.29
CA ASP A 12 3.90 0.74 -15.10
C ASP A 12 5.16 0.45 -14.29
N CYS A 13 5.13 0.71 -12.98
CA CYS A 13 6.22 0.36 -12.06
C CYS A 13 6.21 -1.11 -11.61
N TYR A 14 5.12 -1.85 -11.87
CA TYR A 14 4.96 -3.27 -11.48
C TYR A 14 5.27 -3.55 -10.01
N PHE A 15 4.77 -2.68 -9.11
CA PHE A 15 4.90 -2.93 -7.67
C PHE A 15 4.18 -4.22 -7.26
N ALA A 16 4.81 -5.00 -6.39
CA ALA A 16 4.20 -6.23 -5.88
C ALA A 16 3.09 -5.96 -4.86
N ALA A 17 3.09 -4.79 -4.21
CA ALA A 17 2.08 -4.35 -3.24
C ALA A 17 2.20 -2.84 -3.03
N VAL A 18 1.12 -2.22 -2.53
CA VAL A 18 1.10 -0.82 -2.08
C VAL A 18 0.55 -0.71 -0.67
N GLY A 19 0.85 0.38 0.03
CA GLY A 19 0.16 0.68 1.26
C GLY A 19 0.38 2.10 1.77
N GLY A 20 -0.44 2.49 2.74
CA GLY A 20 -0.43 3.81 3.36
C GLY A 20 -0.93 3.80 4.80
N ASP A 21 -0.77 4.95 5.47
CA ASP A 21 -1.19 5.20 6.85
C ASP A 21 -2.61 5.78 6.96
N ALA A 22 -3.26 6.06 5.83
CA ALA A 22 -4.65 6.49 5.77
C ALA A 22 -5.63 5.29 5.91
N PRO A 23 -6.90 5.55 6.30
CA PRO A 23 -7.94 4.52 6.35
C PRO A 23 -8.22 3.85 5.01
N SER A 24 -8.16 4.62 3.92
CA SER A 24 -8.18 4.12 2.55
C SER A 24 -6.86 4.45 1.87
N PHE A 25 -6.33 3.55 1.03
CA PHE A 25 -5.15 3.88 0.22
C PHE A 25 -5.46 5.01 -0.78
N GLU A 26 -6.63 4.93 -1.42
CA GLU A 26 -7.08 5.97 -2.35
C GLU A 26 -7.65 7.19 -1.63
N ARG A 27 -7.71 8.31 -2.34
CA ARG A 27 -8.34 9.51 -1.81
C ARG A 27 -9.84 9.29 -1.66
N TRP A 28 -10.37 9.60 -0.48
CA TRP A 28 -11.80 9.64 -0.24
C TRP A 28 -12.28 11.04 0.18
N PRO A 29 -13.39 11.58 -0.40
CA PRO A 29 -14.14 11.05 -1.55
C PRO A 29 -13.36 11.19 -2.86
N THR A 30 -13.51 10.19 -3.74
CA THR A 30 -12.86 10.20 -5.05
C THR A 30 -13.47 11.29 -5.95
N PRO A 31 -12.65 12.10 -6.64
CA PRO A 31 -13.10 13.00 -7.69
C PRO A 31 -13.32 12.29 -9.04
N GLU A 32 -12.92 11.02 -9.16
CA GLU A 32 -12.97 10.24 -10.39
C GLU A 32 -14.25 9.38 -10.44
N SER A 33 -14.59 8.87 -11.63
CA SER A 33 -15.78 8.01 -11.83
C SER A 33 -15.55 6.55 -11.42
N TYR A 34 -14.39 6.23 -10.86
CA TYR A 34 -13.96 4.88 -10.50
C TYR A 34 -13.25 4.91 -9.15
N TYR A 35 -13.09 3.74 -8.56
CA TYR A 35 -12.27 3.56 -7.36
C TYR A 35 -10.93 2.95 -7.74
N LEU A 36 -9.84 3.51 -7.24
CA LEU A 36 -8.49 3.01 -7.48
C LEU A 36 -8.34 1.56 -6.94
N HIS A 37 -9.10 1.19 -5.91
CA HIS A 37 -9.18 -0.18 -5.38
C HIS A 37 -9.53 -1.23 -6.44
N GLU A 38 -10.43 -0.93 -7.37
CA GLU A 38 -10.87 -1.88 -8.39
C GLU A 38 -9.70 -2.26 -9.32
N TYR A 39 -8.87 -1.27 -9.65
CA TYR A 39 -7.68 -1.47 -10.46
C TYR A 39 -6.61 -2.25 -9.69
N ILE A 40 -6.29 -1.80 -8.47
CA ILE A 40 -5.23 -2.39 -7.65
C ILE A 40 -5.52 -3.86 -7.35
N LEU A 41 -6.73 -4.17 -6.88
CA LEU A 41 -7.08 -5.53 -6.42
C LEU A 41 -7.57 -6.43 -7.55
N ALA A 42 -8.63 -6.03 -8.26
CA ALA A 42 -9.32 -6.93 -9.18
C ALA A 42 -8.63 -7.03 -10.55
N LEU A 43 -8.02 -5.94 -11.03
CA LEU A 43 -7.38 -5.93 -12.35
C LEU A 43 -5.90 -6.29 -12.29
N TRP A 44 -5.13 -5.70 -11.39
CA TRP A 44 -3.68 -5.91 -11.31
C TRP A 44 -3.28 -7.04 -10.35
N GLY A 45 -4.18 -7.47 -9.47
CA GLY A 45 -3.88 -8.49 -8.47
C GLY A 45 -2.82 -8.05 -7.45
N MET A 46 -2.68 -6.75 -7.23
CA MET A 46 -1.69 -6.14 -6.34
C MET A 46 -2.29 -5.98 -4.94
N PRO A 47 -1.78 -6.68 -3.91
CA PRO A 47 -2.22 -6.48 -2.54
C PRO A 47 -2.05 -5.04 -2.05
N LEU A 48 -2.97 -4.64 -1.17
CA LEU A 48 -3.08 -3.27 -0.68
C LEU A 48 -3.14 -3.26 0.85
N GLY A 49 -2.33 -2.41 1.47
CA GLY A 49 -2.26 -2.22 2.92
C GLY A 49 -2.77 -0.85 3.34
N GLU A 50 -3.63 -0.82 4.35
CA GLU A 50 -4.24 0.40 4.88
C GLU A 50 -3.96 0.53 6.37
N MET A 51 -4.02 1.76 6.88
CA MET A 51 -3.82 2.07 8.31
C MET A 51 -2.48 1.56 8.86
N LEU A 52 -1.42 1.63 8.07
CA LEU A 52 -0.07 1.32 8.53
C LEU A 52 0.41 2.39 9.53
N ASP A 53 0.96 1.97 10.68
CA ASP A 53 1.70 2.89 11.54
C ASP A 53 3.11 3.10 10.99
N LEU A 54 3.33 4.24 10.35
CA LEU A 54 4.59 4.59 9.69
C LEU A 54 5.43 5.62 10.48
N GLU A 55 4.99 6.07 11.65
CA GLU A 55 5.63 7.20 12.36
C GLU A 55 7.10 6.91 12.70
N LYS A 56 7.33 5.84 13.46
CA LYS A 56 8.69 5.40 13.84
C LYS A 56 9.55 5.02 12.64
N LEU A 57 8.94 4.43 11.62
CA LEU A 57 9.61 4.07 10.39
C LEU A 57 10.10 5.32 9.65
N SER A 58 9.28 6.37 9.59
CA SER A 58 9.62 7.65 8.95
C SER A 58 10.79 8.34 9.67
N GLU A 59 10.83 8.31 11.00
CA GLU A 59 11.92 8.87 11.80
C GLU A 59 13.23 8.14 11.52
N LEU A 60 13.20 6.79 11.48
CA LEU A 60 14.37 5.97 11.21
C LEU A 60 14.87 6.13 9.77
N ALA A 61 13.96 6.22 8.79
CA ALA A 61 14.29 6.50 7.40
C ALA A 61 14.98 7.87 7.24
N LYS A 62 14.43 8.92 7.89
CA LYS A 62 15.02 10.27 7.93
C LYS A 62 16.42 10.25 8.58
N LYS A 63 16.56 9.60 9.74
CA LYS A 63 17.84 9.48 10.46
C LYS A 63 18.92 8.81 9.61
N ASN A 64 18.56 7.74 8.89
CA ASN A 64 19.50 6.98 8.06
C ASN A 64 19.67 7.53 6.64
N LYS A 65 18.87 8.53 6.24
CA LYS A 65 18.78 9.02 4.85
C LYS A 65 18.55 7.87 3.84
N ARG A 66 17.68 6.93 4.20
CA ARG A 66 17.39 5.73 3.39
C ARG A 66 15.91 5.38 3.51
N TRP A 67 15.25 5.17 2.37
CA TRP A 67 13.82 4.87 2.25
C TRP A 67 13.55 3.47 1.68
N THR A 68 14.60 2.70 1.46
CA THR A 68 14.53 1.29 1.05
C THR A 68 15.05 0.42 2.17
N PHE A 69 14.27 -0.58 2.53
CA PHE A 69 14.53 -1.51 3.63
C PHE A 69 13.81 -2.81 3.30
N PHE A 70 14.18 -3.89 3.99
CA PHE A 70 13.45 -5.14 3.86
C PHE A 70 12.12 -5.03 4.60
N PHE A 71 11.02 -5.34 3.93
CA PHE A 71 9.68 -5.31 4.50
C PHE A 71 9.12 -6.73 4.54
N SER A 72 8.70 -7.17 5.71
CA SER A 72 8.04 -8.45 5.91
C SER A 72 6.64 -8.22 6.45
N SER A 73 5.65 -8.74 5.75
CA SER A 73 4.26 -8.83 6.19
C SER A 73 3.75 -10.19 5.76
N SER A 74 3.29 -10.99 6.72
CA SER A 74 2.68 -12.28 6.44
C SER A 74 1.21 -12.21 6.85
N PRO A 75 0.27 -12.39 5.92
CA PRO A 75 -1.13 -12.49 6.28
C PRO A 75 -1.37 -13.71 7.17
N ALA A 76 -2.43 -13.67 7.96
CA ALA A 76 -2.88 -14.82 8.74
C ALA A 76 -3.24 -16.00 7.82
N ASN A 77 -2.89 -17.22 8.24
CA ASN A 77 -3.28 -18.43 7.54
C ASN A 77 -4.77 -18.72 7.76
N MET A 78 -5.62 -18.06 6.96
CA MET A 78 -7.08 -18.15 7.04
C MET A 78 -7.65 -18.48 5.65
N PRO A 79 -7.90 -19.76 5.35
CA PRO A 79 -8.52 -20.16 4.08
C PRO A 79 -9.87 -19.45 3.87
N GLY A 80 -10.05 -18.83 2.71
CA GLY A 80 -11.24 -18.03 2.39
C GLY A 80 -11.25 -16.61 2.98
N GLY A 81 -10.21 -16.20 3.70
CA GLY A 81 -10.05 -14.82 4.17
C GLY A 81 -9.83 -13.85 3.01
N VAL A 82 -10.49 -12.68 3.07
CA VAL A 82 -10.38 -11.61 2.06
C VAL A 82 -9.40 -10.51 2.48
N SER A 83 -8.99 -10.50 3.75
CA SER A 83 -8.03 -9.55 4.31
C SER A 83 -7.37 -10.13 5.57
N SER A 84 -6.32 -9.47 6.04
CA SER A 84 -5.66 -9.81 7.31
C SER A 84 -5.05 -8.56 7.95
N HIS A 85 -4.70 -8.66 9.23
CA HIS A 85 -3.86 -7.66 9.87
C HIS A 85 -2.48 -7.66 9.20
N VAL A 86 -1.90 -6.49 9.00
CA VAL A 86 -0.63 -6.37 8.26
C VAL A 86 0.51 -7.08 8.98
N ASN A 87 0.60 -6.97 10.31
CA ASN A 87 1.69 -7.54 11.11
C ASN A 87 3.07 -7.29 10.47
N ALA A 88 3.30 -6.05 10.01
CA ALA A 88 4.47 -5.69 9.23
C ALA A 88 5.69 -5.41 10.12
N THR A 89 6.87 -5.80 9.61
CA THR A 89 8.16 -5.41 10.16
C THR A 89 9.04 -4.83 9.06
N ALA A 90 9.59 -3.64 9.29
CA ALA A 90 10.61 -3.03 8.45
C ALA A 90 12.00 -3.27 9.06
N ILE A 91 12.95 -3.75 8.25
CA ILE A 91 14.31 -4.11 8.66
C ILE A 91 15.32 -3.30 7.83
N PHE A 92 16.08 -2.45 8.51
CA PHE A 92 17.09 -1.55 7.94
C PHE A 92 18.46 -2.22 7.85
#